data_AF-A0A4R3TQ38-F1
#
_entry.id   AF-A0A4R3TQ38-F1
#
_cell.length_a   1.000
_cell.length_b   1.000
_cell.length_c   1.000
_cell.angle_alpha   90.00
_cell.angle_beta   90.00
_cell.angle_gamma   90.00
#
_symmetry.space_group_name_H-M   'P 1'
#
loop_
_entity.id
_entity.type
_entity.pdbx_description
1 polymer ?
#
loop_
_entity_poly.entity_id
_entity_poly.type
_entity_poly.pdbx_seq_one_letter_code
_entity_poly.pdbx_strand_id
1 'polypeptide(L)'
;MASFADASASVQCARAIQRAFEAFNLASKEKLQVRIGIDVGEPIADSNDLFGATVQLAARLCQLAKPDAILVSKAVQDCIQDRVQVSSLGAHHLKGFQQPIDAYEIEWR
;
A
#
# COMPACT_ATOMS: atom_id res chain seq x y z
N MET A 1 -10.15 5.17 3.78
CA MET A 1 -9.73 4.19 2.77
C MET A 1 -10.01 4.77 1.40
N ALA A 2 -9.22 4.47 0.38
CA ALA A 2 -9.47 4.85 -1.01
C ALA A 2 -9.36 3.61 -1.89
N SER A 3 -10.09 3.57 -2.99
CA SER A 3 -10.07 2.49 -3.97
C SER A 3 -9.89 3.04 -5.38
N PHE A 4 -9.33 2.21 -6.25
CA PHE A 4 -9.03 2.54 -7.64
C PHE A 4 -9.43 1.36 -8.51
N ALA A 5 -9.86 1.63 -9.75
CA ALA A 5 -10.13 0.59 -10.73
C ALA A 5 -8.84 -0.01 -11.33
N ASP A 6 -7.70 0.65 -11.14
CA ASP A 6 -6.40 0.25 -11.71
C ASP A 6 -5.29 0.26 -10.66
N ALA A 7 -4.47 -0.80 -10.65
CA ALA A 7 -3.38 -0.97 -9.69
C ALA A 7 -2.21 0.00 -9.94
N SER A 8 -1.95 0.38 -11.20
CA SER A 8 -0.90 1.38 -11.47
C SER A 8 -1.31 2.76 -10.93
N ALA A 9 -2.58 3.14 -11.10
CA ALA A 9 -3.13 4.40 -10.59
C ALA A 9 -3.04 4.50 -9.06
N SER A 10 -3.33 3.42 -8.33
CA SER A 10 -3.21 3.42 -6.86
C SER A 10 -1.76 3.61 -6.41
N VAL A 11 -0.79 2.95 -7.06
CA VAL A 11 0.64 3.10 -6.77
C VAL A 11 1.13 4.50 -7.08
N GLN A 12 0.74 5.08 -8.23
CA GLN A 12 1.13 6.46 -8.56
C GLN A 12 0.54 7.48 -7.57
N CYS A 13 -0.71 7.28 -7.15
CA CYS A 13 -1.31 8.10 -6.10
C CYS A 13 -0.53 8.00 -4.79
N ALA A 14 -0.17 6.78 -4.37
CA ALA A 14 0.61 6.56 -3.15
C ALA A 14 1.99 7.26 -3.19
N ARG A 15 2.70 7.19 -4.34
CA ARG A 15 3.97 7.91 -4.54
C ARG A 15 3.78 9.43 -4.49
N ALA A 16 2.70 9.95 -5.09
CA ALA A 16 2.37 11.37 -5.05
C ALA A 16 2.10 11.84 -3.61
N ILE A 17 1.41 11.04 -2.81
CA ILE A 17 1.18 11.32 -1.39
C ILE A 17 2.51 11.41 -0.63
N GLN A 18 3.41 10.43 -0.78
CA GLN A 18 4.71 10.46 -0.09
C GLN A 18 5.52 11.71 -0.47
N ARG A 19 5.56 12.06 -1.76
CA ARG A 19 6.23 13.27 -2.26
C ARG A 19 5.62 14.55 -1.70
N ALA A 20 4.29 14.61 -1.57
CA ALA A 20 3.61 15.77 -0.98
C ALA A 20 3.95 15.94 0.51
N PHE A 21 4.01 14.84 1.27
CA PHE A 21 4.42 14.88 2.67
C PHE A 21 5.91 15.21 2.82
N GLU A 22 6.77 14.74 1.92
CA GLU A 22 8.19 15.13 1.90
C GLU A 22 8.33 16.65 1.66
N ALA A 23 7.63 17.21 0.68
CA ALA A 23 7.63 18.65 0.42
C ALA A 23 7.06 19.46 1.59
N PHE A 24 5.95 19.01 2.19
CA PHE A 24 5.39 19.62 3.39
C PHE A 24 6.40 19.62 4.54
N ASN A 25 7.06 18.48 4.75
CA ASN A 25 8.04 18.30 5.80
C ASN A 25 9.26 19.19 5.58
N LEU A 26 9.65 19.59 4.37
CA LEU A 26 10.75 20.55 4.19
C LEU A 26 10.40 21.95 4.72
N ALA A 27 9.13 22.38 4.59
CA ALA A 27 8.68 23.71 4.99
C ALA A 27 8.17 23.79 6.44
N SER A 28 7.76 22.67 7.03
CA SER A 28 7.12 22.63 8.36
C SER A 28 8.08 22.35 9.51
N LYS A 29 7.82 22.96 10.68
CA LYS A 29 8.54 22.65 11.94
C LYS A 29 8.16 21.28 12.49
N GLU A 30 6.89 20.92 12.40
CA GLU A 30 6.39 19.60 12.74
C GLU A 30 6.40 18.71 11.50
N LYS A 31 6.99 17.53 11.61
CA LYS A 31 7.07 16.56 10.51
C LYS A 31 5.95 15.54 10.64
N LEU A 32 5.30 15.22 9.53
CA LEU A 32 4.28 14.19 9.44
C LEU A 32 4.76 13.08 8.53
N GLN A 33 4.66 11.85 9.00
CA GLN A 33 5.03 10.65 8.23
C GLN A 33 3.79 9.80 8.02
N VAL A 34 3.64 9.28 6.81
CA VAL A 34 2.48 8.46 6.44
C VAL A 34 2.90 7.09 5.98
N ARG A 35 2.02 6.13 6.28
CA ARG A 35 2.16 4.72 5.90
C ARG A 35 1.09 4.39 4.89
N ILE A 36 1.45 3.63 3.86
CA ILE A 36 0.51 3.23 2.82
C ILE A 36 0.61 1.72 2.60
N GLY A 37 -0.54 1.06 2.54
CA GLY A 37 -0.68 -0.34 2.19
C GLY A 37 -1.66 -0.49 1.02
N ILE A 38 -1.28 -1.26 0.01
CA ILE A 38 -2.09 -1.45 -1.20
C ILE A 38 -2.25 -2.94 -1.46
N ASP A 39 -3.48 -3.34 -1.76
CA ASP A 39 -3.79 -4.67 -2.29
C ASP A 39 -4.76 -4.56 -3.47
N VAL A 40 -4.85 -5.61 -4.27
CA VAL A 40 -5.77 -5.74 -5.40
C VAL A 40 -6.50 -7.07 -5.30
N GLY A 41 -7.79 -7.07 -5.64
CA GLY A 41 -8.63 -8.26 -5.60
C GLY A 41 -10.10 -7.89 -5.75
N GLU A 42 -10.97 -8.79 -5.30
CA GLU A 42 -12.42 -8.69 -5.45
C GLU A 42 -13.06 -8.42 -4.08
N PRO A 43 -13.13 -7.16 -3.62
CA PRO A 43 -13.85 -6.82 -2.40
C PRO A 43 -15.37 -6.95 -2.60
N ILE A 44 -16.07 -7.19 -1.50
CA ILE A 44 -17.54 -7.15 -1.46
C ILE A 44 -17.95 -5.69 -1.22
N ALA A 45 -18.76 -5.14 -2.13
CA ALA A 45 -19.35 -3.83 -1.97
C ALA A 45 -20.73 -3.94 -1.33
N ASP A 46 -20.94 -3.26 -0.21
CA ASP A 46 -22.24 -3.14 0.45
C ASP A 46 -22.37 -1.75 1.07
N SER A 47 -23.53 -1.11 0.88
CA SER A 47 -23.91 0.12 1.58
C SER A 47 -22.83 1.23 1.52
N ASN A 48 -22.20 1.40 0.35
CA ASN A 48 -21.13 2.37 0.09
C ASN A 48 -19.82 2.14 0.88
N ASP A 49 -19.56 0.89 1.29
CA ASP A 49 -18.31 0.46 1.89
C ASP A 49 -17.78 -0.83 1.21
N LEU A 50 -16.50 -1.15 1.45
CA LEU A 50 -15.82 -2.31 0.89
C LEU A 50 -15.36 -3.25 1.99
N PHE A 51 -15.65 -4.53 1.81
CA PHE A 51 -15.34 -5.60 2.75
C PHE A 51 -14.57 -6.74 2.09
N GLY A 52 -14.03 -7.62 2.93
CA GLY A 52 -13.38 -8.86 2.49
C GLY A 52 -11.87 -8.86 2.67
N ALA A 53 -11.25 -9.94 2.18
CA ALA A 53 -9.83 -10.22 2.39
C ALA A 53 -8.92 -9.13 1.79
N THR A 54 -9.27 -8.60 0.62
CA THR A 54 -8.48 -7.55 -0.06
C THR A 54 -8.35 -6.28 0.79
N VAL A 55 -9.47 -5.81 1.35
CA VAL A 55 -9.47 -4.62 2.22
C VAL A 55 -8.68 -4.88 3.50
N GLN A 56 -8.86 -6.07 4.09
CA GLN A 56 -8.12 -6.47 5.28
C GLN A 56 -6.63 -6.55 5.01
N LEU A 57 -6.20 -7.12 3.88
CA LEU A 57 -4.78 -7.25 3.53
C LEU A 57 -4.15 -5.87 3.32
N ALA A 58 -4.78 -4.98 2.56
CA ALA A 58 -4.31 -3.60 2.40
C ALA A 58 -4.11 -2.89 3.76
N ALA A 59 -5.06 -3.09 4.68
CA ALA A 59 -4.95 -2.55 6.04
C ALA A 59 -3.78 -3.17 6.84
N ARG A 60 -3.53 -4.48 6.70
CA ARG A 60 -2.38 -5.15 7.36
C ARG A 60 -1.04 -4.71 6.77
N LEU A 61 -0.95 -4.54 5.46
CA LEU A 61 0.24 -4.00 4.81
C LEU A 61 0.53 -2.57 5.28
N CYS A 62 -0.50 -1.72 5.41
CA CYS A 62 -0.35 -0.36 5.95
C CYS A 62 0.13 -0.37 7.40
N GLN A 63 -0.36 -1.31 8.22
CA GLN A 63 0.09 -1.46 9.61
C GLN A 63 1.54 -1.96 9.71
N LEU A 64 1.94 -2.86 8.81
CA LEU A 64 3.30 -3.40 8.72
C LEU A 64 4.32 -2.37 8.21
N ALA A 65 3.87 -1.45 7.35
CA ALA A 65 4.72 -0.42 6.75
C ALA A 65 5.46 0.40 7.81
N LYS A 66 6.74 0.69 7.54
CA LYS A 66 7.51 1.69 8.28
C LYS A 66 7.00 3.10 7.94
N PRO A 67 7.27 4.12 8.77
CA PRO A 67 7.01 5.51 8.38
C PRO A 67 7.61 5.83 7.02
N ASP A 68 6.86 6.56 6.19
CA ASP A 68 7.22 6.94 4.81
C ASP A 68 7.39 5.76 3.84
N ALA A 69 6.88 4.56 4.17
CA ALA A 69 6.92 3.40 3.29
C ALA A 69 5.56 3.16 2.58
N ILE A 70 5.64 2.56 1.40
CA ILE A 70 4.50 2.05 0.64
C ILE A 70 4.69 0.54 0.50
N LEU A 71 3.83 -0.24 1.17
CA LEU A 71 3.83 -1.68 1.03
C LEU A 71 2.69 -2.15 0.13
N VAL A 72 2.99 -3.16 -0.68
CA VAL A 72 2.03 -3.76 -1.61
C VAL A 72 2.06 -5.28 -1.50
N SER A 73 0.94 -5.91 -1.83
CA SER A 73 0.86 -7.37 -1.94
C SER A 73 1.56 -7.86 -3.21
N LYS A 74 1.81 -9.17 -3.26
CA LYS A 74 2.27 -9.84 -4.48
C LYS A 74 1.38 -9.55 -5.69
N ALA A 75 0.05 -9.55 -5.52
CA ALA A 75 -0.89 -9.33 -6.60
C ALA A 75 -0.72 -7.93 -7.23
N VAL A 76 -0.50 -6.90 -6.41
CA VAL A 76 -0.21 -5.55 -6.93
C VAL A 76 1.12 -5.53 -7.67
N GLN A 77 2.16 -6.17 -7.13
CA GLN A 77 3.47 -6.28 -7.79
C GLN A 77 3.37 -6.97 -9.16
N ASP A 78 2.61 -8.06 -9.25
CA ASP A 78 2.37 -8.77 -10.51
C ASP A 78 1.60 -7.90 -11.52
N CYS A 79 0.69 -7.01 -11.07
CA CYS A 79 -0.05 -6.08 -11.93
C CYS A 79 0.77 -4.90 -12.46
N ILE A 80 1.71 -4.37 -11.68
CA ILE A 80 2.50 -3.18 -12.07
C ILE A 80 3.79 -3.53 -12.82
N GLN A 81 4.26 -4.78 -12.71
CA GLN A 81 5.46 -5.28 -13.39
C GLN A 81 6.66 -4.33 -13.25
N ASP A 82 7.43 -4.12 -14.32
CA ASP A 82 8.67 -3.32 -14.33
C ASP A 82 8.46 -1.79 -14.38
N ARG A 83 7.23 -1.30 -14.17
CA ARG A 83 6.93 0.15 -14.25
C ARG A 83 7.47 0.93 -13.06
N VAL A 84 7.71 0.25 -11.94
CA VAL A 84 8.18 0.84 -10.69
C VAL A 84 9.14 -0.16 -10.04
N GLN A 85 10.24 0.32 -9.46
CA GLN A 85 11.15 -0.55 -8.71
C GLN A 85 10.47 -1.03 -7.41
N VAL A 86 10.64 -2.32 -7.14
CA VAL A 86 10.01 -2.99 -6.01
C VAL A 86 11.05 -3.86 -5.31
N SER A 87 11.08 -3.82 -3.98
CA SER A 87 11.93 -4.68 -3.14
C SER A 87 11.07 -5.67 -2.37
N SER A 88 11.45 -6.96 -2.37
CA SER A 88 10.77 -7.96 -1.53
C SER A 88 11.17 -7.80 -0.06
N LEU A 89 10.17 -7.78 0.82
CA LEU A 89 10.35 -7.85 2.27
C LEU A 89 10.13 -9.26 2.83
N GLY A 90 9.92 -10.25 1.95
CA GLY A 90 9.61 -11.63 2.31
C GLY A 90 8.23 -11.82 2.94
N ALA A 91 8.03 -12.99 3.52
CA ALA A 91 6.75 -13.44 4.04
C ALA A 91 6.52 -12.98 5.49
N HIS A 92 5.32 -12.48 5.77
CA HIS A 92 4.89 -11.99 7.10
C HIS A 92 3.61 -12.69 7.54
N HIS A 93 3.53 -13.05 8.83
CA HIS A 93 2.28 -13.53 9.42
C HIS A 93 1.39 -12.34 9.77
N LEU A 94 0.31 -12.15 9.01
CA LEU A 94 -0.62 -11.03 9.19
C LEU A 94 -1.91 -11.49 9.86
N LYS A 95 -2.40 -10.71 10.83
CA LYS A 95 -3.66 -11.00 11.54
C LYS A 95 -4.81 -11.18 10.53
N GLY A 96 -5.48 -12.32 10.60
CA GLY A 96 -6.62 -12.66 9.71
C GLY A 96 -6.23 -13.56 8.53
N PHE A 97 -4.94 -13.84 8.33
CA PHE A 97 -4.44 -14.72 7.27
C PHE A 97 -3.80 -15.96 7.88
N GLN A 98 -4.18 -17.15 7.39
CA GLN A 98 -3.64 -18.42 7.89
C GLN A 98 -2.23 -18.69 7.38
N GLN A 99 -1.96 -18.32 6.13
CA GLN A 99 -0.64 -18.46 5.51
C GLN A 99 0.13 -17.15 5.59
N PRO A 100 1.47 -17.20 5.69
CA PRO A 100 2.31 -16.03 5.53
C PRO A 100 2.04 -15.32 4.19
N ILE A 101 2.05 -13.99 4.21
CA ILE A 101 1.84 -13.16 3.02
C ILE A 101 3.15 -12.45 2.67
N ASP A 102 3.59 -12.59 1.41
CA ASP A 102 4.72 -11.83 0.89
C ASP A 102 4.36 -10.34 0.76
N ALA A 103 5.19 -9.50 1.37
CA ALA A 103 5.08 -8.05 1.28
C ALA A 103 6.20 -7.47 0.44
N TYR A 104 5.88 -6.42 -0.30
CA TYR A 104 6.79 -5.76 -1.22
C TYR A 104 6.79 -4.26 -0.96
N GLU A 105 7.95 -3.63 -1.00
CA GLU A 105 8.10 -2.19 -0.82
C GLU A 105 8.30 -1.50 -2.17
N ILE A 106 7.54 -0.44 -2.41
CA ILE A 106 7.66 0.39 -3.61
C ILE A 106 8.71 1.48 -3.38
N GLU A 107 9.65 1.59 -4.33
CA GLU A 107 10.54 2.75 -4.38
C GLU A 107 9.77 3.97 -4.94
N TRP A 108 9.53 4.95 -4.08
CA TRP A 108 8.73 6.13 -4.42
C TRP A 108 9.55 7.40 -4.69
N ARG A 109 10.80 7.42 -4.23
CA ARG A 109 11.74 8.51 -4.50
C ARG A 109 12.19 8.46 -5.95
#